data_AF-A0A362XB89-F1
#
_entry.id   AF-A0A362XB89-F1
#
_cell.length_a   1.000
_cell.length_b   1.000
_cell.length_c   1.000
_cell.angle_alpha   90.00
_cell.angle_beta   90.00
_cell.angle_gamma   90.00
#
_symmetry.space_group_name_H-M   'P 1'
#
loop_
_entity.id
_entity.type
_entity.pdbx_description
1 polymer ?
#
loop_
_entity_poly.entity_id
_entity_poly.type
_entity_poly.pdbx_seq_one_letter_code
_entity_poly.pdbx_strand_id
1 'polypeptide(L)'
;MPTVKLTTQKFKEDIFDYTAEKEWNYKGDKPAIIDFYADWCGPCKMVAPILEELSDENPDVTIYKVDTEVEQELSAVFQIRSIPSILFIPKDGQPMMQAGALPKNALQEIIDKELV
;
A
#
# COMPACT_ATOMS: atom_id res chain seq x y z
N MET A 1 -13.97 -4.69 -0.63
CA MET A 1 -13.70 -4.55 -2.09
C MET A 1 -12.59 -5.53 -2.48
N PRO A 2 -12.52 -6.06 -3.72
CA PRO A 2 -11.44 -6.98 -4.07
C PRO A 2 -10.12 -6.20 -4.07
N THR A 3 -9.17 -6.66 -3.27
CA THR A 3 -7.81 -6.14 -3.26
C THR A 3 -7.22 -6.19 -4.67
N VAL A 4 -6.74 -5.04 -5.16
CA VAL A 4 -6.26 -4.92 -6.55
C VAL A 4 -4.79 -5.26 -6.60
N LYS A 5 -4.42 -6.30 -7.35
CA LYS A 5 -3.00 -6.58 -7.65
C LYS A 5 -2.41 -5.43 -8.46
N LEU A 6 -1.37 -4.83 -7.93
CA LEU A 6 -0.70 -3.69 -8.53
C LEU A 6 0.68 -4.13 -9.03
N THR A 7 0.91 -3.93 -10.33
CA THR A 7 2.21 -4.18 -10.96
C THR A 7 3.03 -2.90 -10.99
N THR A 8 4.33 -3.02 -11.22
CA THR A 8 5.24 -1.87 -11.35
C THR A 8 4.78 -0.90 -12.44
N GLN A 9 4.31 -1.42 -13.59
CA GLN A 9 3.79 -0.58 -14.66
C GLN A 9 2.54 0.19 -14.23
N LYS A 10 1.59 -0.50 -13.60
CA LYS A 10 0.34 0.12 -13.15
C LYS A 10 0.59 1.14 -12.03
N PHE A 11 1.57 0.89 -11.16
CA PHE A 11 2.02 1.87 -10.17
C PHE A 11 2.51 3.18 -10.82
N LYS A 12 3.31 3.09 -11.90
CA LYS A 12 3.82 4.27 -12.63
C LYS A 12 2.71 5.07 -13.32
N GLU A 13 1.74 4.36 -13.86
CA GLU A 13 0.60 4.94 -14.59
C GLU A 13 -0.40 5.60 -13.62
N ASP A 14 -0.86 4.86 -12.60
CA ASP A 14 -2.00 5.25 -11.75
C ASP A 14 -1.60 5.93 -10.43
N ILE A 15 -0.37 5.71 -9.93
CA ILE A 15 0.06 6.19 -8.60
C ILE A 15 1.18 7.21 -8.70
N PHE A 16 2.36 6.81 -9.14
CA PHE A 16 3.54 7.69 -9.19
C PHE A 16 4.61 7.12 -10.13
N ASP A 17 5.06 7.95 -11.08
CA ASP A 17 6.15 7.58 -11.98
C ASP A 17 7.51 8.04 -11.44
N TYR A 18 8.14 7.16 -10.66
CA TYR A 18 9.49 7.38 -10.12
C TYR A 18 10.61 7.41 -11.17
N THR A 19 10.31 7.12 -12.45
CA THR A 19 11.29 7.20 -13.54
C THR A 19 11.27 8.55 -14.25
N ALA A 20 10.09 9.17 -14.32
CA ALA A 20 9.91 10.50 -14.92
C ALA A 20 10.15 11.63 -13.91
N GLU A 21 9.74 11.44 -12.66
CA GLU A 21 9.76 12.46 -11.62
C GLU A 21 10.63 12.04 -10.44
N LYS A 22 11.43 12.99 -9.92
CA LYS A 22 12.31 12.75 -8.77
C LYS A 22 11.64 12.99 -7.42
N GLU A 23 10.58 13.78 -7.42
CA GLU A 23 9.81 14.15 -6.23
C GLU A 23 8.47 13.41 -6.26
N TRP A 24 7.98 12.99 -5.11
CA TRP A 24 6.72 12.28 -5.01
C TRP A 24 5.56 13.16 -5.50
N ASN A 25 4.84 12.67 -6.49
CA ASN A 25 3.67 13.33 -7.07
C ASN A 25 2.56 12.29 -7.30
N TYR A 26 1.65 12.21 -6.34
CA TYR A 26 0.57 11.23 -6.39
C TYR A 26 -0.45 11.60 -7.48
N LYS A 27 -0.71 10.66 -8.40
CA LYS A 27 -1.64 10.82 -9.53
C LYS A 27 -3.07 10.37 -9.23
N GLY A 28 -3.30 9.70 -8.11
CA GLY A 28 -4.62 9.17 -7.78
C GLY A 28 -5.56 10.20 -7.16
N ASP A 29 -6.87 10.06 -7.44
CA ASP A 29 -7.89 10.99 -6.94
C ASP A 29 -8.28 10.76 -5.46
N LYS A 30 -8.01 9.55 -4.96
CA LYS A 30 -8.38 9.03 -3.64
C LYS A 30 -7.15 8.59 -2.87
N PRO A 31 -7.10 8.70 -1.53
CA PRO A 31 -6.04 8.09 -0.74
C PRO A 31 -5.91 6.59 -1.05
N ALA A 32 -4.69 6.07 -0.96
CA ALA A 32 -4.41 4.68 -1.28
C ALA A 32 -3.56 4.00 -0.21
N ILE A 33 -3.70 2.69 -0.11
CA ILE A 33 -2.87 1.83 0.72
C ILE A 33 -2.25 0.78 -0.19
N ILE A 34 -0.96 0.51 -0.05
CA ILE A 34 -0.27 -0.56 -0.75
C ILE A 34 0.26 -1.56 0.26
N ASP A 35 -0.26 -2.78 0.22
CA ASP A 35 0.23 -3.92 1.01
C ASP A 35 1.29 -4.69 0.22
N PHE A 36 2.54 -4.62 0.66
CA PHE A 36 3.65 -5.40 0.14
C PHE A 36 3.67 -6.76 0.84
N TYR A 37 3.30 -7.80 0.08
CA TYR A 37 3.13 -9.15 0.58
C TYR A 37 3.94 -10.17 -0.24
N ALA A 38 3.96 -11.41 0.25
CA ALA A 38 4.38 -12.59 -0.51
C ALA A 38 3.52 -13.80 -0.12
N ASP A 39 3.37 -14.78 -1.01
CA ASP A 39 2.49 -15.94 -0.78
C ASP A 39 2.96 -16.87 0.36
N TRP A 40 4.26 -16.89 0.66
CA TRP A 40 4.84 -17.64 1.77
C TRP A 40 4.80 -16.88 3.11
N CYS A 41 4.43 -15.60 3.11
CA CYS A 41 4.42 -14.78 4.31
C CYS A 41 3.19 -15.11 5.19
N GLY A 42 3.42 -15.85 6.27
CA GLY A 42 2.39 -16.18 7.27
C GLY A 42 1.69 -14.95 7.87
N PRO A 43 2.43 -13.93 8.37
CA PRO A 43 1.82 -12.73 8.92
C PRO A 43 0.98 -11.92 7.91
N CYS A 44 1.40 -11.88 6.64
CA CYS A 44 0.66 -11.20 5.58
C CYS A 44 -0.74 -11.79 5.39
N LYS A 45 -0.89 -13.11 5.53
CA LYS A 45 -2.19 -13.79 5.44
C LYS A 45 -3.14 -13.41 6.58
N MET A 46 -2.61 -13.00 7.74
CA MET A 46 -3.44 -12.50 8.85
C MET A 46 -3.89 -11.05 8.62
N VAL A 47 -3.04 -10.24 7.98
CA VAL A 47 -3.33 -8.83 7.69
C VAL A 47 -4.28 -8.65 6.51
N ALA A 48 -4.23 -9.56 5.52
CA ALA A 48 -5.09 -9.50 4.34
C ALA A 48 -6.60 -9.33 4.64
N PRO A 49 -7.25 -10.16 5.49
CA PRO A 49 -8.67 -9.98 5.81
C PRO A 49 -8.94 -8.68 6.60
N ILE A 50 -7.98 -8.22 7.40
CA ILE A 50 -8.10 -6.95 8.14
C ILE A 50 -8.14 -5.78 7.17
N LEU A 51 -7.25 -5.76 6.17
CA LEU A 51 -7.25 -4.73 5.13
C LEU A 51 -8.54 -4.77 4.31
N GLU A 52 -9.07 -5.94 4.00
CA GLU A 52 -10.36 -6.06 3.30
C GLU A 52 -11.52 -5.46 4.11
N GLU A 53 -11.59 -5.73 5.42
CA GLU A 53 -12.57 -5.09 6.30
C GLU A 53 -12.40 -3.56 6.35
N LEU A 54 -11.17 -3.07 6.48
CA LEU A 54 -10.88 -1.63 6.51
C LEU A 54 -11.25 -0.96 5.18
N SER A 55 -11.08 -1.65 4.06
CA SER A 55 -11.52 -1.17 2.75
C SER A 55 -13.03 -1.03 2.65
N ASP A 56 -13.79 -1.92 3.29
CA ASP A 56 -15.25 -1.85 3.30
C ASP A 56 -15.76 -0.74 4.24
N GLU A 57 -15.05 -0.50 5.36
CA GLU A 57 -15.34 0.60 6.28
C GLU A 57 -14.95 1.98 5.70
N ASN A 58 -13.93 2.03 4.83
CA ASN A 58 -13.39 3.25 4.24
C ASN A 58 -13.47 3.20 2.70
N PRO A 59 -14.66 3.36 2.09
CA PRO A 59 -14.86 3.23 0.63
C PRO A 59 -14.15 4.31 -0.21
N ASP A 60 -13.64 5.34 0.46
CA ASP A 60 -12.85 6.41 -0.15
C ASP A 60 -11.34 6.11 -0.17
N VAL A 61 -10.90 5.01 0.43
CA VAL A 61 -9.51 4.54 0.40
C VAL A 61 -9.38 3.36 -0.55
N THR A 62 -8.41 3.41 -1.46
CA THR A 62 -8.14 2.30 -2.38
C THR A 62 -7.03 1.42 -1.86
N ILE A 63 -7.28 0.12 -1.68
CA ILE A 63 -6.27 -0.83 -1.21
C ILE A 63 -5.73 -1.67 -2.36
N TYR A 64 -4.43 -1.53 -2.60
CA TYR A 64 -3.63 -2.26 -3.55
C TYR A 64 -2.76 -3.31 -2.85
N LYS A 65 -2.41 -4.36 -3.58
CA LYS A 65 -1.48 -5.39 -3.12
C LYS A 65 -0.36 -5.57 -4.13
N VAL A 66 0.87 -5.56 -3.64
CA VAL A 66 2.08 -5.77 -4.43
C VAL A 66 2.74 -7.04 -3.93
N ASP A 67 2.93 -7.98 -4.85
CA ASP A 67 3.71 -9.18 -4.60
C ASP A 67 5.20 -8.84 -4.73
N THR A 68 5.91 -8.86 -3.61
CA THR A 68 7.34 -8.51 -3.58
C THR A 68 8.25 -9.51 -4.30
N GLU A 69 7.80 -10.76 -4.51
CA GLU A 69 8.57 -11.76 -5.25
C GLU A 69 8.51 -11.53 -6.75
N VAL A 70 7.36 -11.03 -7.22
CA VAL A 70 7.10 -10.72 -8.63
C VAL A 70 7.58 -9.31 -8.98
N GLU A 71 7.23 -8.32 -8.16
CA GLU A 71 7.51 -6.89 -8.39
C GLU A 71 8.77 -6.45 -7.64
N GLN A 72 9.90 -7.07 -7.97
CA GLN A 72 11.19 -6.81 -7.32
C GLN A 72 11.69 -5.38 -7.54
N GLU A 73 11.40 -4.78 -8.70
CA GLU A 73 11.76 -3.39 -9.01
C GLU A 73 11.07 -2.43 -8.03
N LEU A 74 9.75 -2.56 -7.90
CA LEU A 74 8.96 -1.72 -6.99
C LEU A 74 9.38 -1.92 -5.53
N SER A 75 9.64 -3.17 -5.14
CA SER A 75 10.15 -3.50 -3.80
C SER A 75 11.50 -2.84 -3.53
N ALA A 76 12.39 -2.79 -4.53
CA ALA A 76 13.70 -2.15 -4.41
C ALA A 76 13.59 -0.61 -4.32
N VAL A 77 12.71 0.00 -5.11
CA VAL A 77 12.44 1.46 -5.07
C VAL A 77 11.99 1.89 -3.68
N PHE A 78 11.07 1.13 -3.09
CA PHE A 78 10.56 1.36 -1.75
C PHE A 78 11.46 0.78 -0.64
N GLN A 79 12.60 0.18 -1.00
CA GLN A 79 13.54 -0.44 -0.07
C GLN A 79 12.87 -1.43 0.91
N ILE A 80 11.92 -2.22 0.42
CA ILE A 80 11.21 -3.21 1.22
C ILE A 80 12.19 -4.30 1.65
N ARG A 81 12.52 -4.31 2.95
CA ARG A 81 13.44 -5.29 3.56
C ARG A 81 12.72 -6.37 4.36
N SER A 82 11.47 -6.10 4.73
CA SER A 82 10.66 -6.98 5.56
C SER A 82 9.22 -6.94 5.09
N ILE A 83 8.56 -8.09 5.11
CA ILE A 83 7.14 -8.21 4.80
C ILE A 83 6.39 -8.77 6.02
N PRO A 84 5.13 -8.36 6.25
CA PRO A 84 4.39 -7.35 5.47
C PRO A 84 4.95 -5.94 5.68
N SER A 85 4.85 -5.11 4.65
CA SER A 85 5.08 -3.67 4.73
C SER A 85 3.90 -2.98 4.07
N ILE A 86 3.39 -1.91 4.68
CA ILE A 86 2.20 -1.21 4.22
C ILE A 86 2.58 0.24 3.96
N LEU A 87 2.30 0.71 2.75
CA LEU A 87 2.50 2.10 2.36
C LEU A 87 1.15 2.82 2.36
N PHE A 88 1.04 3.88 3.15
CA PHE A 88 -0.11 4.76 3.22
C PHE A 88 0.16 5.98 2.35
N ILE A 89 -0.72 6.23 1.40
CA ILE A 89 -0.58 7.30 0.41
C ILE A 89 -1.73 8.29 0.65
N PRO A 90 -1.48 9.41 1.35
CA PRO A 90 -2.46 10.49 1.42
C PRO A 90 -2.72 11.06 0.04
N LYS A 91 -3.90 11.66 -0.13
CA LYS A 91 -4.20 12.44 -1.33
C LYS A 91 -3.23 13.63 -1.47
N ASP A 92 -2.96 14.30 -0.36
CA ASP A 92 -2.11 15.48 -0.29
C ASP A 92 -0.97 15.21 0.69
N GLY A 93 0.27 15.09 0.17
CA GLY A 93 1.46 14.93 1.01
C GLY A 93 2.39 13.81 0.57
N GLN A 94 3.30 13.46 1.47
CA GLN A 94 4.26 12.36 1.28
C GLN A 94 3.67 11.05 1.80
N PRO A 95 3.94 9.91 1.14
CA PRO A 95 3.46 8.63 1.60
C PRO A 95 4.25 8.18 2.84
N MET A 96 3.58 7.49 3.75
CA MET A 96 4.15 6.94 4.96
C MET A 96 4.27 5.43 4.85
N MET A 97 5.45 4.89 5.13
CA MET A 97 5.67 3.46 5.15
C MET A 97 5.65 2.92 6.58
N GLN A 98 4.93 1.83 6.77
CA GLN A 98 4.84 1.11 8.02
C GLN A 98 5.24 -0.35 7.81
N ALA A 99 6.35 -0.75 8.42
CA ALA A 99 6.81 -2.13 8.37
C ALA A 99 6.14 -2.97 9.46
N GLY A 100 5.80 -4.22 9.13
CA GLY A 100 5.29 -5.23 10.05
C GLY A 100 3.77 -5.44 9.97
N ALA A 101 3.33 -6.54 10.57
CA ALA A 101 1.92 -6.86 10.68
C ALA A 101 1.30 -6.07 11.84
N LEU A 102 0.36 -5.19 11.54
CA LEU A 102 -0.38 -4.41 12.53
C LEU A 102 -1.79 -4.97 12.75
N PRO A 103 -2.32 -4.87 13.98
CA PRO A 103 -3.72 -5.18 14.25
C PRO A 103 -4.65 -4.13 13.62
N LYS A 104 -5.92 -4.50 13.40
CA LYS A 104 -6.95 -3.66 12.77
C LYS A 104 -7.06 -2.27 13.39
N ASN A 105 -7.06 -2.18 14.72
CA ASN A 105 -7.19 -0.91 15.43
C ASN A 105 -6.04 0.06 15.11
N ALA A 106 -4.81 -0.45 15.06
CA ALA A 106 -3.64 0.38 14.73
C ALA A 106 -3.68 0.84 13.26
N LEU A 107 -4.11 -0.04 12.35
CA LEU A 107 -4.27 0.33 10.94
C LEU A 107 -5.36 1.40 10.75
N GLN A 108 -6.51 1.24 11.42
CA GLN A 108 -7.58 2.25 11.38
C GLN A 108 -7.10 3.60 11.92
N GLU A 109 -6.37 3.61 13.04
CA GLU A 109 -5.81 4.86 13.58
C GLU A 109 -4.85 5.56 12.60
N ILE A 110 -4.09 4.81 11.81
CA ILE A 110 -3.20 5.38 10.79
C ILE A 110 -4.04 5.93 9.63
N ILE A 111 -5.05 5.19 9.18
CA ILE A 111 -5.97 5.65 8.12
C ILE A 111 -6.62 6.97 8.54
N ASP A 112 -7.16 7.05 9.76
CA ASP A 112 -7.85 8.23 10.28
C ASP A 112 -6.93 9.45 10.48
N LYS A 113 -5.62 9.23 10.68
CA LYS A 113 -4.65 10.31 10.92
C LYS A 113 -3.91 10.75 9.67
N GLU A 114 -3.58 9.81 8.81
CA GLU A 114 -2.69 10.04 7.67
C GLU A 114 -3.45 10.09 6.34
N LEU A 115 -4.64 9.50 6.22
CA LEU A 115 -5.39 9.44 4.95
C LEU A 115 -6.68 10.29 4.93
N VAL A 116 -7.17 10.73 6.10
CA VAL A 116 -8.42 11.50 6.26
C VAL A 116 -8.15 12.97 6.55
#